data_AF-A0A0Q8DMI1-F1
#
_entry.id   AF-A0A0Q8DMI1-F1
#
_cell.length_a   1.000
_cell.length_b   1.000
_cell.length_c   1.000
_cell.angle_alpha   90.00
_cell.angle_beta   90.00
_cell.angle_gamma   90.00
#
_symmetry.space_group_name_H-M   'P 1'
#
loop_
_entity.id
_entity.type
_entity.pdbx_description
1 polymer ?
#
loop_
_entity_poly.entity_id
_entity_poly.type
_entity_poly.pdbx_seq_one_letter_code
_entity_poly.pdbx_strand_id
1 'polypeptide(L)'
;MAATGHVLGCSEGWFPLIGELDRQLAELDPAYDLFRVGRVDGVLVFDAKPSEPDLAAQFSALIDVASRRASAACEVCGGHGEIRTIHGLAEVLCAAHQVAAEQAEWRRLGT
;
A
#
# COMPACT_ATOMS: atom_id res chain seq x y z
N MET A 1 19.62 6.64 -17.28
CA MET A 1 18.59 6.54 -16.22
C MET A 1 18.11 5.09 -16.22
N ALA A 2 18.51 4.29 -15.26
CA ALA A 2 18.00 2.92 -15.13
C ALA A 2 16.71 3.01 -14.32
N ALA A 3 15.57 2.75 -14.96
CA ALA A 3 14.33 2.55 -14.22
C ALA A 3 14.42 1.18 -13.55
N THR A 4 14.83 1.15 -12.29
CA THR A 4 14.61 -0.01 -11.41
C THR A 4 13.11 -0.06 -11.12
N GLY A 5 12.36 -0.72 -11.99
CA GLY A 5 10.92 -0.89 -11.82
C GLY A 5 10.66 -1.68 -10.54
N HIS A 6 10.15 -1.00 -9.51
CA HIS A 6 9.64 -1.66 -8.31
C HIS A 6 8.22 -2.16 -8.60
N VAL A 7 7.94 -3.42 -8.29
CA VAL A 7 6.58 -3.96 -8.40
C VAL A 7 5.75 -3.47 -7.21
N LEU A 8 4.59 -2.87 -7.48
CA LEU A 8 3.63 -2.50 -6.45
C LEU A 8 2.88 -3.76 -6.01
N GLY A 9 3.15 -4.23 -4.79
CA GLY A 9 2.48 -5.39 -4.18
C GLY A 9 1.12 -5.06 -3.55
N CYS A 10 0.35 -4.16 -4.14
CA CYS A 10 -0.97 -3.71 -3.68
C CYS A 10 -1.82 -3.23 -4.87
N SER A 11 -3.11 -3.01 -4.66
CA SER A 11 -4.05 -2.64 -5.74
C SER A 11 -4.16 -1.11 -5.93
N GLU A 12 -4.76 -0.72 -7.06
CA GLU A 12 -4.77 0.65 -7.59
C GLU A 12 -5.40 1.70 -6.67
N GLY A 13 -6.32 1.28 -5.80
CA GLY A 13 -6.98 2.15 -4.82
C GLY A 13 -6.03 2.82 -3.84
N TRP A 14 -4.83 2.28 -3.64
CA TRP A 14 -3.80 2.89 -2.80
C TRP A 14 -2.80 3.76 -3.56
N PHE A 15 -2.80 3.75 -4.89
CA PHE A 15 -1.81 4.49 -5.68
C PHE A 15 -1.79 6.00 -5.38
N PRO A 16 -2.94 6.68 -5.18
CA PRO A 16 -2.91 8.10 -4.78
C PRO A 16 -2.25 8.34 -3.42
N LEU A 17 -2.43 7.44 -2.44
CA LEU A 17 -1.78 7.54 -1.13
C LEU A 17 -0.27 7.31 -1.24
N ILE A 18 0.13 6.34 -2.07
CA ILE A 18 1.54 6.02 -2.34
C ILE A 18 2.24 7.19 -3.03
N GLY A 19 1.62 7.77 -4.07
CA GLY A 19 2.19 8.91 -4.80
C GLY A 19 2.29 10.17 -3.93
N GLU A 20 1.32 10.39 -3.05
CA GLU A 20 1.39 11.49 -2.08
C GLU A 20 2.51 11.28 -1.06
N LEU A 21 2.67 10.06 -0.53
CA LEU A 21 3.78 9.73 0.38
C LEU A 21 5.14 9.89 -0.31
N ASP A 22 5.30 9.33 -1.52
CA ASP A 22 6.51 9.43 -2.32
C ASP A 22 6.93 10.89 -2.54
N ARG A 23 5.98 11.75 -2.92
CA ARG A 23 6.21 13.19 -3.06
C ARG A 23 6.68 13.84 -1.76
N GLN A 24 6.04 13.54 -0.63
CA GLN A 24 6.43 14.11 0.67
C GLN A 24 7.83 13.64 1.10
N LEU A 25 8.17 12.37 0.87
CA LEU A 25 9.51 11.85 1.17
C LEU A 25 10.57 12.48 0.26
N ALA A 26 10.26 12.67 -1.03
CA ALA A 26 11.18 13.28 -1.99
C ALA A 26 11.38 14.79 -1.75
N GLU A 27 10.37 15.48 -1.21
CA GLU A 27 10.50 16.87 -0.74
C GLU A 27 11.45 16.98 0.47
N LEU A 28 11.47 15.97 1.36
CA LEU A 28 12.40 15.92 2.48
C LEU A 28 13.81 15.49 2.06
N ASP A 29 13.91 14.48 1.21
CA ASP A 29 15.16 13.91 0.75
C ASP A 29 15.04 13.39 -0.69
N PRO A 30 15.48 14.13 -1.71
CA PRO A 30 15.38 13.66 -3.09
C PRO A 30 16.31 12.48 -3.42
N ALA A 31 17.19 12.07 -2.49
CA ALA A 31 18.16 11.00 -2.66
C ALA A 31 17.83 9.73 -1.83
N TYR A 32 16.63 9.60 -1.27
CA TYR A 32 16.25 8.39 -0.54
C TYR A 32 16.20 7.16 -1.45
N ASP A 33 16.47 5.99 -0.87
CA ASP A 33 16.33 4.70 -1.53
C ASP A 33 14.94 4.11 -1.24
N LEU A 34 14.23 3.67 -2.28
CA LEU A 34 12.99 2.89 -2.17
C LEU A 34 13.31 1.42 -2.43
N PHE A 35 12.90 0.52 -1.53
CA PHE A 35 13.12 -0.92 -1.68
C PHE A 35 11.84 -1.66 -2.04
N ARG A 36 10.71 -1.30 -1.42
CA ARG A 36 9.45 -2.03 -1.60
C ARG A 36 8.23 -1.16 -1.32
N VAL A 37 7.20 -1.36 -2.15
CA VAL A 37 5.84 -0.88 -1.85
C VAL A 37 4.87 -2.05 -2.00
N GLY A 38 4.01 -2.26 -1.01
CA GLY A 38 3.00 -3.31 -1.09
C GLY A 38 2.20 -3.44 0.19
N ARG A 39 1.69 -4.65 0.46
CA ARG A 39 0.90 -4.94 1.65
C ARG A 39 1.50 -6.06 2.49
N VAL A 40 1.36 -5.95 3.81
CA VAL A 40 1.49 -7.06 4.77
C VAL A 40 0.33 -6.95 5.77
N ASP A 41 -0.44 -8.02 5.96
CA ASP A 41 -1.53 -8.11 6.93
C ASP A 41 -2.54 -6.94 6.93
N GLY A 42 -2.97 -6.51 5.74
CA GLY A 42 -3.93 -5.40 5.60
C GLY A 42 -3.32 -4.01 5.79
N VAL A 43 -1.99 -3.92 5.89
CA VAL A 43 -1.27 -2.66 6.12
C VAL A 43 -0.34 -2.36 4.95
N LEU A 44 -0.34 -1.10 4.50
CA LEU A 44 0.63 -0.61 3.54
C LEU A 44 2.03 -0.71 4.11
N VAL A 45 2.92 -1.33 3.35
CA VAL A 45 4.36 -1.28 3.57
C VAL A 45 4.98 -0.40 2.49
N PHE A 46 5.64 0.66 2.93
CA PHE A 46 6.48 1.52 2.12
C PHE A 46 7.88 1.51 2.72
N ASP A 47 8.74 0.63 2.20
CA ASP A 47 10.08 0.38 2.71
C ASP A 47 11.07 1.28 1.98
N ALA A 48 11.43 2.39 2.64
CA ALA A 48 12.33 3.40 2.13
C ALA A 48 13.33 3.82 3.19
N LYS A 49 14.52 4.23 2.75
CA LYS A 49 15.61 4.68 3.62
C LYS A 49 16.10 6.05 3.17
N PRO A 50 16.14 7.05 4.07
CA PRO A 50 16.75 8.33 3.76
C PRO A 50 18.26 8.20 3.53
N SER A 51 18.81 9.09 2.72
CA SER A 51 20.24 9.24 2.49
C SER A 51 20.98 9.66 3.76
N GLU A 52 20.35 10.49 4.60
CA GLU A 52 20.88 10.97 5.88
C GLU A 52 20.16 10.33 7.08
N PRO A 53 20.89 9.76 8.07
CA PRO A 53 20.29 9.11 9.23
C PRO A 53 19.34 9.99 10.06
N ASP A 54 19.60 11.30 10.11
CA ASP A 54 18.83 12.26 10.92
C ASP A 54 17.38 12.43 10.42
N LEU A 55 17.06 12.00 9.19
CA LEU A 55 15.72 12.06 8.61
C LEU A 55 14.86 10.83 8.91
N ALA A 56 15.43 9.77 9.50
CA ALA A 56 14.74 8.49 9.71
C ALA A 56 13.43 8.63 10.51
N ALA A 57 13.42 9.48 11.54
CA ALA A 57 12.21 9.71 12.35
C ALA A 57 11.09 10.40 11.55
N GLN A 58 11.44 11.33 10.65
CA GLN A 58 10.47 12.03 9.80
C GLN A 58 9.90 11.09 8.74
N PHE A 59 10.76 10.27 8.12
CA PHE A 59 10.35 9.21 7.18
C PHE A 59 9.35 8.25 7.84
N SER A 60 9.70 7.71 9.01
CA SER A 60 8.83 6.80 9.76
C SER A 60 7.47 7.44 10.06
N ALA A 61 7.43 8.72 10.46
CA ALA A 61 6.19 9.40 10.77
C ALA A 61 5.28 9.56 9.55
N LEU A 62 5.83 9.90 8.39
CA LEU A 62 5.07 10.04 7.14
C LEU A 62 4.54 8.69 6.65
N ILE A 63 5.39 7.66 6.68
CA ILE A 63 5.01 6.28 6.32
C ILE A 63 3.88 5.80 7.25
N ASP A 64 3.98 6.01 8.56
CA ASP A 64 2.94 5.61 9.52
C ASP A 64 1.59 6.30 9.26
N VAL A 65 1.61 7.58 8.88
CA VAL A 65 0.39 8.31 8.52
C VAL A 65 -0.24 7.73 7.26
N ALA A 66 0.57 7.44 6.23
CA ALA A 66 0.09 6.82 5.00
C ALA A 66 -0.46 5.41 5.26
N SER A 67 0.22 4.60 6.06
CA SER A 67 -0.22 3.24 6.40
C SER A 67 -1.52 3.23 7.19
N ARG A 68 -1.72 4.16 8.13
CA ARG A 68 -3.02 4.32 8.83
C ARG A 68 -4.15 4.73 7.90
N ARG A 69 -3.87 5.55 6.88
CA ARG A 69 -4.87 5.94 5.87
C ARG A 69 -5.21 4.75 4.97
N ALA A 70 -4.19 4.02 4.51
CA ALA A 70 -4.34 2.84 3.69
C ALA A 70 -5.13 1.74 4.40
N SER A 71 -4.91 1.51 5.70
CA SER A 71 -5.64 0.49 6.48
C SER A 71 -7.15 0.75 6.62
N ALA A 72 -7.62 1.94 6.26
CA ALA A 72 -9.03 2.33 6.25
C ALA A 72 -9.58 2.58 4.83
N ALA A 73 -8.76 2.37 3.80
CA ALA A 73 -9.08 2.61 2.40
C ALA A 73 -9.08 1.28 1.63
N CYS A 74 -10.13 1.05 0.85
CA CYS A 74 -10.22 -0.11 -0.03
C CYS A 74 -9.05 -0.14 -1.01
N GLU A 75 -8.31 -1.24 -1.03
CA GLU A 75 -7.16 -1.45 -1.91
C GLU A 75 -7.51 -1.35 -3.39
N VAL A 76 -8.76 -1.64 -3.78
CA VAL A 76 -9.19 -1.62 -5.19
C VAL A 76 -9.61 -0.23 -5.66
N CYS A 77 -10.38 0.52 -4.86
CA CYS A 77 -10.95 1.80 -5.31
C CYS A 77 -10.61 3.04 -4.47
N GLY A 78 -9.92 2.87 -3.34
CA GLY A 78 -9.52 3.97 -2.46
C GLY A 78 -10.64 4.57 -1.59
N GLY A 79 -11.89 4.09 -1.74
CA GLY A 79 -13.00 4.44 -0.84
C GLY A 79 -12.82 3.83 0.56
N HIS A 80 -13.76 4.05 1.49
CA HIS A 80 -13.66 3.43 2.81
C HIS A 80 -13.70 1.90 2.72
N GLY A 81 -12.80 1.22 3.45
CA GLY A 81 -12.71 -0.23 3.52
C GLY A 81 -12.35 -0.72 4.91
N GLU A 82 -12.54 -2.01 5.12
CA GLU A 82 -12.17 -2.71 6.34
C GLU A 82 -11.30 -3.91 5.99
N ILE A 83 -10.50 -4.38 6.95
CA ILE A 83 -9.73 -5.61 6.79
C ILE A 83 -10.68 -6.79 6.62
N ARG A 84 -10.42 -7.59 5.58
CA ARG A 84 -11.12 -8.81 5.19
C ARG A 84 -10.10 -9.88 4.86
N THR A 85 -10.42 -11.11 5.22
CA THR A 85 -9.60 -12.26 4.84
C THR A 85 -10.20 -12.90 3.60
N ILE A 86 -9.57 -12.70 2.45
CA ILE A 86 -9.94 -13.32 1.18
C ILE A 86 -8.81 -14.27 0.78
N HIS A 87 -9.10 -15.54 0.48
CA HIS A 87 -8.07 -16.53 0.13
C HIS A 87 -6.92 -16.68 1.14
N GLY A 88 -7.18 -16.41 2.43
CA GLY A 88 -6.14 -16.42 3.47
C GLY A 88 -5.21 -15.20 3.48
N LEU A 89 -5.48 -14.19 2.65
CA LEU A 89 -4.79 -12.90 2.64
C LEU A 89 -5.66 -11.83 3.30
N ALA A 90 -5.06 -11.04 4.19
CA ALA A 90 -5.73 -9.90 4.80
C ALA A 90 -5.67 -8.68 3.86
N GLU A 91 -6.78 -8.35 3.22
CA GLU A 91 -6.96 -7.23 2.30
C GLU A 91 -7.89 -6.17 2.90
N VAL A 92 -7.71 -4.89 2.57
CA VAL A 92 -8.64 -3.84 2.96
C VAL A 92 -9.64 -3.63 1.83
N LEU A 93 -10.90 -4.00 2.02
CA LEU A 93 -11.92 -3.97 0.97
C LEU A 93 -13.17 -3.24 1.44
N CYS A 94 -13.81 -2.52 0.52
CA CYS A 94 -15.19 -2.07 0.71
C CYS A 94 -16.15 -3.24 0.45
N ALA A 95 -17.41 -3.12 0.89
CA ALA A 95 -18.40 -4.18 0.76
C ALA A 95 -18.57 -4.69 -0.69
N ALA A 96 -18.55 -3.78 -1.68
CA ALA A 96 -18.68 -4.15 -3.09
C ALA A 96 -17.49 -5.00 -3.59
N HIS A 97 -16.26 -4.60 -3.25
CA HIS A 97 -15.06 -5.34 -3.67
C HIS A 97 -14.83 -6.60 -2.85
N GLN A 98 -15.30 -6.65 -1.60
CA GLN A 98 -15.35 -7.91 -0.84
C GLN A 98 -16.21 -8.95 -1.55
N VAL A 99 -17.46 -8.60 -1.90
CA VAL A 99 -18.37 -9.52 -2.62
C VAL A 99 -17.77 -9.96 -3.95
N ALA A 100 -17.14 -9.04 -4.70
CA ALA A 100 -16.49 -9.38 -5.96
C ALA A 100 -15.32 -10.34 -5.77
N ALA A 101 -14.48 -10.14 -4.74
CA ALA A 101 -13.34 -11.00 -4.44
C ALA A 101 -13.79 -12.40 -4.00
N GLU A 102 -14.79 -12.50 -3.14
CA GLU A 102 -15.41 -13.77 -2.74
C GLU A 102 -15.99 -14.49 -3.97
N GLN A 103 -16.75 -13.82 -4.84
CA GLN A 103 -17.28 -14.46 -6.05
C GLN A 103 -16.19 -14.98 -6.99
N ALA A 104 -15.08 -14.25 -7.11
CA ALA A 104 -13.93 -14.69 -7.88
C ALA A 104 -13.27 -15.93 -7.26
N GLU A 105 -13.23 -16.02 -5.93
CA GLU A 105 -12.75 -17.20 -5.19
C GLU A 105 -13.57 -18.44 -5.52
N TRP A 106 -14.89 -18.34 -5.40
CA TRP A 106 -15.81 -19.44 -5.68
C TRP A 106 -15.67 -19.95 -7.12
N ARG A 107 -15.47 -19.05 -8.09
CA ARG A 107 -15.24 -19.42 -9.50
C ARG A 107 -13.91 -20.13 -9.73
N ARG A 108 -12.89 -19.88 -8.90
CA ARG A 108 -11.60 -20.58 -8.98
C ARG A 108 -11.64 -21.96 -8.34
N LEU A 109 -12.43 -22.14 -7.29
CA LEU A 109 -12.54 -23.39 -6.53
C LEU A 109 -13.59 -24.36 -7.10
N GLY A 110 -14.61 -23.86 -7.81
CA GLY A 110 -15.60 -24.66 -8.49
C GLY A 110 -15.11 -25.13 -9.87
N THR A 111 -14.71 -26.41 -9.95
CA THR A 111 -14.70 -27.20 -11.20
C THR A 111 -15.85 -28.18 -11.15
#